data_AF-A0A2M7HB72-F1
#
_entry.id   AF-A0A2M7HB72-F1
#
_cell.length_a   1.000
_cell.length_b   1.000
_cell.length_c   1.000
_cell.angle_alpha   90.00
_cell.angle_beta   90.00
_cell.angle_gamma   90.00
#
_symmetry.space_group_name_H-M   'P 1'
#
loop_
_entity.id
_entity.type
_entity.pdbx_description
1 polymer ?
#
loop_
_entity_poly.entity_id
_entity_poly.type
_entity_poly.pdbx_seq_one_letter_code
_entity_poly.pdbx_strand_id
1 'polypeptide(L)'
;MQSLDIAITALFAVGLLQAGWLSLVAARRGVPSSLLIRGVWSLSSIWVLLWPVYTSVTPLFVAIAMFALTVSVPVWLKPAACRQLVVAWSDGGSLPWPMWMFVLALTGAAIQFSFYPEFGFGTALSLCLGLPLAHWWDRAGRLCLRFPANPGQTLPGHISLMITVVICCGWSLHVYQQIGWFESMTATLLAGCAASAARGLIAHPFNVPVIALTIGGVLWLL
;
A
#
# COMPACT_ATOMS: atom_id res chain seq x y z
N MET A 1 -3.21 2.72 27.66
CA MET A 1 -3.32 1.89 26.44
C MET A 1 -4.27 2.52 25.43
N GLN A 2 -5.55 2.73 25.73
CA GLN A 2 -6.49 3.42 24.83
C GLN A 2 -6.07 4.84 24.39
N SER A 3 -5.42 5.61 25.28
CA SER A 3 -4.94 6.96 24.94
C SER A 3 -3.87 6.97 23.84
N LEU A 4 -3.03 5.92 23.77
CA LEU A 4 -1.99 5.81 22.76
C LEU A 4 -2.60 5.49 21.38
N ASP A 5 -3.54 4.55 21.32
CA ASP A 5 -4.24 4.21 20.07
C ASP A 5 -4.97 5.42 19.47
N ILE A 6 -5.61 6.23 20.31
CA ILE A 6 -6.26 7.49 19.90
C ILE A 6 -5.21 8.47 19.37
N ALA A 7 -4.09 8.63 20.06
CA ALA A 7 -3.02 9.54 19.64
C ALA A 7 -2.42 9.13 18.28
N ILE A 8 -2.14 7.84 18.06
CA ILE A 8 -1.61 7.34 16.78
C ILE A 8 -2.65 7.54 15.66
N THR A 9 -3.92 7.25 15.94
CA THR A 9 -5.02 7.45 14.98
C THR A 9 -5.18 8.92 14.60
N ALA A 10 -5.07 9.83 15.58
CA ALA A 10 -5.11 11.28 15.35
C ALA A 10 -3.89 11.77 14.55
N LEU A 11 -2.68 11.28 14.86
CA LEU A 11 -1.48 11.59 14.10
C LEU A 11 -1.59 11.13 12.64
N PHE A 12 -2.16 9.95 12.41
CA PHE A 12 -2.46 9.48 11.06
C PHE A 12 -3.45 10.39 10.34
N ALA A 13 -4.54 10.79 10.98
CA ALA A 13 -5.53 11.69 10.39
C ALA A 13 -4.90 13.04 9.99
N VAL A 14 -4.07 13.62 10.85
CA VAL A 14 -3.32 14.84 10.56
C VAL A 14 -2.37 14.64 9.39
N GLY A 15 -1.59 13.55 9.39
CA GLY A 15 -0.67 13.22 8.30
C GLY A 15 -1.39 13.02 6.96
N LEU A 16 -2.58 12.42 6.98
CA LEU A 16 -3.41 12.22 5.79
C LEU A 16 -3.94 13.55 5.23
N LEU A 17 -4.39 14.46 6.09
CA LEU A 17 -4.78 15.81 5.68
C LEU A 17 -3.60 16.58 5.09
N GLN A 18 -2.41 16.47 5.69
CA GLN A 18 -1.18 17.05 5.15
C GLN A 18 -0.83 16.46 3.79
N ALA A 19 -0.93 15.14 3.62
CA ALA A 19 -0.68 14.46 2.36
C ALA A 19 -1.68 14.90 1.26
N GLY A 20 -2.96 15.07 1.61
CA GLY A 20 -3.98 15.61 0.71
C GLY A 20 -3.70 17.05 0.30
N TRP A 21 -3.36 17.91 1.25
CA TRP A 21 -2.98 19.30 0.98
C TRP A 21 -1.73 19.41 0.09
N LEU A 22 -0.67 18.66 0.40
CA LEU A 22 0.55 18.62 -0.40
C LEU A 22 0.29 18.08 -1.81
N SER A 23 -0.54 17.05 -1.94
CA SER A 23 -0.95 16.50 -3.24
C SER A 23 -1.64 17.58 -4.09
N LEU A 24 -2.52 18.38 -3.49
CA LEU A 24 -3.19 19.49 -4.17
C LEU A 24 -2.20 20.58 -4.60
N VAL A 25 -1.28 20.99 -3.73
CA VAL A 25 -0.27 22.00 -4.05
C VAL A 25 0.66 21.52 -5.16
N ALA A 26 1.07 20.25 -5.12
CA ALA A 26 1.95 19.66 -6.12
C ALA A 26 1.23 19.46 -7.48
N ALA A 27 -0.04 19.05 -7.47
CA ALA A 27 -0.85 18.93 -8.69
C ALA A 27 -0.99 20.29 -9.41
N ARG A 28 -1.19 21.39 -8.66
CA ARG A 28 -1.20 22.76 -9.22
C ARG A 28 0.12 23.16 -9.89
N ARG A 29 1.23 22.52 -9.51
CA ARG A 29 2.56 22.72 -10.10
C ARG A 29 2.85 21.73 -11.25
N GLY A 30 1.86 20.95 -11.68
CA GLY A 30 2.01 19.99 -12.77
C GLY A 30 2.74 18.70 -12.39
N VAL A 31 2.84 18.37 -11.10
CA VAL A 31 3.42 17.09 -10.68
C VAL A 31 2.49 15.94 -11.12
N PRO A 32 3.00 14.89 -11.80
CA PRO A 32 2.21 13.75 -12.23
C PRO A 32 1.45 13.08 -11.08
N SER A 33 0.18 12.74 -11.30
CA SER A 33 -0.67 12.05 -10.31
C SER A 33 -0.07 10.72 -9.85
N SER A 34 0.53 9.95 -10.76
CA SER A 34 1.23 8.70 -10.43
C SER A 34 2.31 8.89 -9.37
N LEU A 35 3.06 9.99 -9.41
CA LEU A 35 4.06 10.32 -8.38
C LEU A 35 3.42 10.66 -7.04
N LEU A 36 2.35 11.46 -7.07
CA LEU A 36 1.63 11.87 -5.85
C LEU A 36 1.02 10.66 -5.15
N ILE A 37 0.35 9.78 -5.89
CA ILE A 37 -0.27 8.55 -5.38
C ILE A 37 0.78 7.68 -4.68
N ARG A 38 1.89 7.37 -5.36
CA ARG A 38 2.95 6.52 -4.78
C ARG A 38 3.62 7.19 -3.58
N GLY A 39 3.74 8.52 -3.59
CA GLY A 39 4.23 9.29 -2.44
C GLY A 39 3.34 9.10 -1.21
N VAL A 40 2.02 9.19 -1.36
CA VAL A 40 1.06 8.92 -0.25
C VAL A 40 1.18 7.47 0.23
N TRP A 41 1.33 6.51 -0.67
CA TRP A 41 1.49 5.10 -0.28
C TRP A 41 2.78 4.89 0.53
N SER A 42 3.89 5.47 0.09
CA SER A 42 5.16 5.40 0.83
C SER A 42 5.07 6.09 2.19
N LEU A 43 4.43 7.26 2.28
CA LEU A 43 4.21 7.95 3.56
C LEU A 43 3.32 7.13 4.51
N SER A 44 2.38 6.34 3.97
CA SER A 44 1.53 5.45 4.77
C SER A 44 2.34 4.35 5.48
N SER A 45 3.56 4.03 5.02
CA SER A 45 4.45 3.09 5.71
C SER A 45 4.79 3.55 7.14
N ILE A 46 4.87 4.86 7.39
CA ILE A 46 5.16 5.40 8.73
C ILE A 46 4.06 4.98 9.71
N TRP A 47 2.80 5.08 9.29
CA TRP A 47 1.68 4.65 10.10
C TRP A 47 1.60 3.12 10.19
N VAL A 48 1.89 2.39 9.11
CA VAL A 48 1.95 0.92 9.15
C VAL A 48 2.97 0.42 10.15
N LEU A 49 4.17 1.03 10.23
CA LEU A 49 5.20 0.72 11.23
C LEU A 49 4.73 0.88 12.68
N LEU A 50 3.67 1.66 12.92
CA LEU A 50 3.06 1.84 14.24
C LEU A 50 1.93 0.84 14.52
N TRP A 51 1.55 -0.02 13.57
CA TRP A 51 0.52 -1.06 13.78
C TRP A 51 0.79 -1.96 14.99
N PRO A 52 2.03 -2.45 15.24
CA PRO A 52 2.33 -3.28 16.41
C PRO A 52 2.09 -2.59 17.76
N VAL A 53 1.98 -1.26 17.77
CA VAL A 53 1.76 -0.48 19.00
C VAL A 53 0.28 -0.42 19.38
N TYR A 54 -0.63 -0.68 18.43
CA TYR A 54 -2.06 -0.64 18.72
C TYR A 54 -2.45 -1.74 19.69
N THR A 55 -3.24 -1.36 20.70
CA THR A 55 -3.72 -2.31 21.72
C THR A 55 -5.00 -3.03 21.32
N SER A 56 -5.70 -2.51 20.31
CA SER A 56 -6.88 -3.12 19.69
C SER A 56 -6.92 -2.80 18.20
N VAL A 57 -7.61 -3.62 17.41
CA VAL A 57 -7.75 -3.42 15.96
C VAL A 57 -8.82 -2.38 15.59
N THR A 58 -9.72 -2.02 16.51
CA THR A 58 -10.79 -1.07 16.21
C THR A 58 -10.28 0.31 15.78
N PRO A 59 -9.32 0.95 16.48
CA PRO A 59 -8.74 2.23 16.06
C PRO A 59 -8.03 2.14 14.70
N LEU A 60 -7.44 1.00 14.36
CA LEU A 60 -6.85 0.74 13.05
C LEU A 60 -7.91 0.82 11.94
N PHE A 61 -9.06 0.16 12.13
CA PHE A 61 -10.17 0.25 11.17
C PHE A 61 -10.77 1.65 11.09
N VAL A 62 -10.82 2.39 12.21
CA VAL A 62 -11.22 3.80 12.21
C VAL A 62 -10.27 4.64 11.36
N ALA A 63 -8.96 4.45 11.48
CA ALA A 63 -7.97 5.12 10.64
C ALA A 63 -8.17 4.80 9.14
N ILE A 64 -8.39 3.53 8.79
CA ILE A 64 -8.68 3.13 7.41
C ILE A 64 -9.99 3.75 6.91
N ALA A 65 -11.03 3.79 7.73
CA ALA A 65 -12.31 4.43 7.39
C ALA A 65 -12.12 5.94 7.15
N MET A 66 -11.32 6.62 7.97
CA MET A 66 -10.97 8.02 7.73
C MET A 66 -10.23 8.18 6.39
N PHE A 67 -9.32 7.27 6.05
CA PHE A 67 -8.66 7.28 4.74
C PHE A 67 -9.67 7.12 3.60
N ALA A 68 -10.55 6.12 3.69
CA ALA A 68 -11.62 5.92 2.72
C ALA A 68 -12.48 7.19 2.55
N LEU A 69 -12.85 7.84 3.65
CA LEU A 69 -13.60 9.09 3.62
C LEU A 69 -12.82 10.23 2.96
N THR A 70 -11.53 10.40 3.26
CA THR A 70 -10.70 11.44 2.62
C THR A 70 -10.57 11.22 1.11
N VAL A 71 -10.58 9.97 0.65
CA VAL A 71 -10.59 9.64 -0.79
C VAL A 71 -11.98 9.89 -1.41
N SER A 72 -13.05 9.61 -0.66
CA SER A 72 -14.44 9.67 -1.14
C SER A 72 -15.02 11.08 -1.19
N VAL A 73 -14.87 11.82 -0.09
CA VAL A 73 -15.53 13.12 0.12
C VAL A 73 -15.23 14.12 -1.01
N PRO A 74 -13.98 14.25 -1.51
CA PRO A 74 -13.67 15.15 -2.62
C PRO A 74 -14.42 14.86 -3.93
N VAL A 75 -14.88 13.62 -4.14
CA VAL A 75 -15.66 13.23 -5.33
C VAL A 75 -17.05 13.88 -5.32
N TRP A 76 -17.65 14.01 -4.14
CA TRP A 76 -19.01 14.54 -3.96
C TRP A 76 -19.04 16.06 -3.79
N LEU A 77 -17.93 16.65 -3.36
CA LEU A 77 -17.83 18.08 -3.10
C LEU A 77 -17.46 18.85 -4.38
N LYS A 78 -18.24 19.89 -4.68
CA LYS A 78 -18.04 20.78 -5.85
C LYS A 78 -16.84 21.76 -5.80
N PRO A 79 -16.23 22.12 -4.65
CA PRO A 79 -15.12 23.08 -4.62
C PRO A 79 -13.96 22.68 -5.55
N ALA A 80 -13.32 23.68 -6.16
CA ALA A 80 -12.21 23.46 -7.09
C ALA A 80 -11.05 22.69 -6.45
N ALA A 81 -10.80 22.90 -5.16
CA ALA A 81 -9.80 22.17 -4.40
C ALA A 81 -10.09 20.66 -4.35
N CYS A 82 -11.34 20.27 -4.11
CA CYS A 82 -11.75 18.86 -4.08
C CYS A 82 -11.55 18.20 -5.45
N ARG A 83 -11.93 18.88 -6.53
CA ARG A 83 -11.70 18.37 -7.89
C ARG A 83 -10.21 18.19 -8.22
N GLN A 84 -9.37 19.14 -7.82
CA GLN A 84 -7.92 19.02 -8.01
C GLN A 84 -7.33 17.85 -7.22
N LEU A 85 -7.83 17.61 -6.01
CA LEU A 85 -7.41 16.46 -5.22
C LEU A 85 -7.84 15.13 -5.86
N VAL A 86 -9.06 15.05 -6.40
CA VAL A 86 -9.50 13.87 -7.17
C VAL A 86 -8.55 13.61 -8.33
N VAL A 87 -8.23 14.63 -9.13
CA VAL A 87 -7.30 14.51 -10.27
C VAL A 87 -5.89 14.09 -9.82
N ALA A 88 -5.40 14.66 -8.72
CA ALA A 88 -4.11 14.30 -8.14
C ALA A 88 -4.03 12.82 -7.77
N TRP A 89 -5.17 12.20 -7.46
CA TRP A 89 -5.29 10.84 -6.97
C TRP A 89 -5.93 9.86 -7.97
N SER A 90 -6.23 10.28 -9.20
CA SER A 90 -7.01 9.47 -10.15
C SER A 90 -6.26 8.88 -11.35
N ASP A 91 -4.94 9.06 -11.47
CA ASP A 91 -4.13 8.52 -12.59
C ASP A 91 -4.79 8.69 -13.98
N GLY A 92 -5.43 9.86 -14.19
CA GLY A 92 -6.12 10.22 -15.44
C GLY A 92 -7.61 9.87 -15.50
N GLY A 93 -8.15 9.15 -14.51
CA GLY A 93 -9.57 8.82 -14.41
C GLY A 93 -10.45 9.90 -13.77
N SER A 94 -11.77 9.72 -13.86
CA SER A 94 -12.77 10.55 -13.18
C SER A 94 -12.92 10.24 -11.68
N LEU A 95 -12.46 9.06 -11.26
CA LEU A 95 -12.50 8.58 -9.88
C LEU A 95 -11.10 8.23 -9.39
N PRO A 96 -10.79 8.41 -8.09
CA PRO A 96 -9.50 8.10 -7.51
C PRO A 96 -9.31 6.59 -7.28
N TRP A 97 -9.50 5.78 -8.33
CA TRP A 97 -9.42 4.32 -8.27
C TRP A 97 -8.12 3.78 -7.66
N PRO A 98 -6.91 4.33 -7.98
CA PRO A 98 -5.68 3.85 -7.35
C PRO A 98 -5.68 3.99 -5.82
N MET A 99 -6.20 5.11 -5.30
CA MET A 99 -6.31 5.30 -3.85
C MET A 99 -7.35 4.35 -3.24
N TRP A 100 -8.49 4.15 -3.90
CA TRP A 100 -9.49 3.19 -3.43
C TRP A 100 -8.98 1.76 -3.40
N MET A 101 -8.27 1.33 -4.43
CA MET A 101 -7.67 -0.01 -4.49
C MET A 101 -6.60 -0.18 -3.41
N PHE A 102 -5.85 0.89 -3.09
CA PHE A 102 -4.91 0.89 -1.97
C PHE A 102 -5.61 0.83 -0.60
N VAL A 103 -6.68 1.60 -0.38
CA VAL A 103 -7.51 1.54 0.84
C VAL A 103 -8.11 0.13 1.01
N LEU A 104 -8.61 -0.48 -0.07
CA LEU A 104 -9.13 -1.84 -0.05
C LEU A 104 -8.03 -2.85 0.30
N ALA A 105 -6.83 -2.69 -0.26
CA ALA A 105 -5.69 -3.55 0.05
C ALA A 105 -5.23 -3.41 1.51
N LEU A 106 -5.19 -2.18 2.05
CA LEU A 106 -4.92 -1.92 3.47
C LEU A 106 -6.01 -2.52 4.38
N THR A 107 -7.27 -2.47 3.95
CA THR A 107 -8.38 -3.12 4.67
C THR A 107 -8.17 -4.64 4.71
N GLY A 108 -7.82 -5.26 3.59
CA GLY A 108 -7.48 -6.69 3.53
C GLY A 108 -6.30 -7.04 4.44
N ALA A 109 -5.24 -6.23 4.43
CA ALA A 109 -4.10 -6.40 5.32
C ALA A 109 -4.47 -6.20 6.80
N ALA A 110 -5.37 -5.26 7.13
CA ALA A 110 -5.86 -5.06 8.50
C ALA A 110 -6.75 -6.21 8.99
N ILE A 111 -7.56 -6.80 8.10
CA ILE A 111 -8.30 -8.03 8.39
C ILE A 111 -7.31 -9.15 8.69
N GLN A 112 -6.30 -9.35 7.83
CA GLN A 112 -5.24 -10.33 8.11
C GLN A 112 -4.56 -10.03 9.45
N PHE A 113 -4.23 -8.78 9.75
CA PHE A 113 -3.61 -8.36 11.01
C PHE A 113 -4.45 -8.72 12.23
N SER A 114 -5.78 -8.66 12.11
CA SER A 114 -6.69 -9.01 13.21
C SER A 114 -6.71 -10.50 13.55
N PHE A 115 -6.36 -11.37 12.61
CA PHE A 115 -6.27 -12.83 12.82
C PHE A 115 -4.83 -13.30 13.02
N TYR A 116 -3.90 -12.75 12.23
CA TYR A 116 -2.47 -13.07 12.16
C TYR A 116 -1.67 -11.76 11.99
N PRO A 117 -1.28 -11.12 13.12
CA PRO A 117 -0.60 -9.81 13.11
C PRO A 117 0.62 -9.76 12.19
N GLU A 118 1.42 -10.82 12.17
CA GLU A 118 2.60 -10.97 11.32
C GLU A 118 2.28 -10.87 9.81
N PHE A 119 1.16 -11.43 9.36
CA PHE A 119 0.83 -11.47 7.93
C PHE A 119 0.27 -10.12 7.49
N GLY A 120 -0.64 -9.56 8.28
CA GLY A 120 -1.22 -8.26 7.99
C GLY A 120 -0.19 -7.14 8.01
N PHE A 121 0.70 -7.13 9.01
CA PHE A 121 1.77 -6.13 9.12
C PHE A 121 2.76 -6.22 7.95
N GLY A 122 3.26 -7.43 7.66
CA GLY A 122 4.18 -7.66 6.54
C GLY A 122 3.56 -7.30 5.19
N THR A 123 2.30 -7.66 4.97
CA THR A 123 1.56 -7.34 3.74
C THR A 123 1.35 -5.83 3.58
N ALA A 124 0.87 -5.15 4.62
CA ALA A 124 0.64 -3.70 4.57
C ALA A 124 1.94 -2.93 4.28
N LEU A 125 3.04 -3.31 4.92
CA LEU A 125 4.34 -2.66 4.71
C LEU A 125 4.87 -2.91 3.30
N SER A 126 4.72 -4.14 2.80
CA SER A 126 5.07 -4.52 1.43
C SER A 126 4.32 -3.71 0.38
N LEU A 127 3.03 -3.42 0.60
CA LEU A 127 2.24 -2.58 -0.31
C LEU A 127 2.73 -1.13 -0.30
N CYS A 128 3.02 -0.59 0.90
CA CYS A 128 3.47 0.81 1.07
C CYS A 128 4.86 1.06 0.48
N LEU A 129 5.76 0.08 0.51
CA LEU A 129 7.15 0.24 0.07
C LEU A 129 7.43 -0.42 -1.28
N GLY A 130 6.97 -1.65 -1.47
CA GLY A 130 7.30 -2.47 -2.64
C GLY A 130 6.66 -1.98 -3.92
N LEU A 131 5.38 -1.59 -3.90
CA LEU A 131 4.69 -1.09 -5.10
C LEU A 131 5.25 0.26 -5.60
N PRO A 132 5.50 1.27 -4.72
CA PRO A 132 6.21 2.48 -5.12
C PRO A 132 7.62 2.22 -5.66
N LEU A 133 8.39 1.32 -5.04
CA LEU A 133 9.73 0.97 -5.50
C LEU A 133 9.71 0.30 -6.88
N ALA A 134 8.81 -0.65 -7.09
CA ALA A 134 8.63 -1.32 -8.37
C ALA A 134 8.25 -0.33 -9.48
N HIS A 135 7.35 0.61 -9.18
CA HIS A 135 6.96 1.66 -10.12
C HIS A 135 8.09 2.66 -10.41
N TRP A 136 8.97 2.92 -9.45
CA TRP A 136 10.16 3.73 -9.69
C TRP A 136 11.07 3.09 -10.74
N TRP A 137 11.29 1.78 -10.65
CA TRP A 137 12.02 1.01 -11.66
C TRP A 137 11.32 0.99 -13.01
N ASP A 138 10.01 0.79 -13.04
CA ASP A 138 9.24 0.78 -14.30
C ASP A 138 9.39 2.08 -15.09
N ARG A 139 9.47 3.22 -14.40
CA ARG A 139 9.65 4.52 -15.04
C ARG A 139 11.00 4.68 -15.74
N ALA A 140 12.02 3.92 -15.33
CA ALA A 140 13.29 3.89 -16.06
C ALA A 140 13.17 3.20 -17.43
N GLY A 141 12.13 2.39 -17.66
CA GLY A 141 11.83 1.75 -18.95
C GLY A 141 12.86 0.72 -19.40
N ARG A 142 13.74 0.26 -18.51
CA ARG A 142 14.78 -0.73 -18.83
C ARG A 142 14.27 -2.14 -18.58
N LEU A 143 14.53 -3.04 -19.54
CA LEU A 143 14.16 -4.47 -19.43
C LEU A 143 12.65 -4.67 -19.22
N CYS A 144 11.82 -4.03 -20.05
CA CYS A 144 10.37 -4.20 -20.03
C CYS A 144 9.97 -5.64 -20.39
N LEU A 145 9.12 -6.25 -19.57
CA LEU A 145 8.62 -7.62 -19.76
C LEU A 145 7.41 -7.69 -20.69
N ARG A 146 6.77 -6.55 -20.98
CA ARG A 146 5.64 -6.42 -21.92
C ARG A 146 4.47 -7.36 -21.61
N PHE A 147 4.14 -7.52 -20.32
CA PHE A 147 2.95 -8.27 -19.93
C PHE A 147 1.68 -7.68 -20.56
N PRO A 148 0.73 -8.50 -21.04
CA PRO A 148 -0.47 -8.02 -21.72
C PRO A 148 -1.27 -7.01 -20.91
N ALA A 149 -1.44 -7.25 -19.60
CA ALA A 149 -2.20 -6.38 -18.71
C ALA A 149 -1.43 -5.12 -18.29
N ASN A 150 -0.09 -5.15 -18.31
CA ASN A 150 0.77 -4.08 -17.81
C ASN A 150 2.08 -3.99 -18.61
N PRO A 151 2.05 -3.47 -19.84
CA PRO A 151 3.19 -3.53 -20.76
C PRO A 151 4.42 -2.74 -20.30
N GLY A 152 4.22 -1.74 -19.43
CA GLY A 152 5.29 -0.91 -18.85
C GLY A 152 6.06 -1.55 -17.69
N GLN A 153 5.68 -2.75 -17.24
CA GLN A 153 6.38 -3.41 -16.13
C GLN A 153 7.75 -3.94 -16.55
N THR A 154 8.72 -3.76 -15.66
CA THR A 154 10.13 -4.07 -15.89
C THR A 154 10.64 -5.20 -15.00
N LEU A 155 11.63 -5.95 -15.47
CA LEU A 155 12.26 -7.01 -14.66
C LEU A 155 12.80 -6.48 -13.32
N PRO A 156 13.54 -5.35 -13.26
CA PRO A 156 13.91 -4.73 -11.97
C PRO A 156 12.71 -4.38 -11.09
N GLY A 157 11.60 -3.93 -11.67
CA GLY A 157 10.36 -3.68 -10.94
C GLY A 157 9.79 -4.94 -10.28
N HIS A 158 9.80 -6.07 -10.98
CA HIS A 158 9.36 -7.36 -10.41
C HIS A 158 10.30 -7.84 -9.29
N ILE A 159 11.62 -7.82 -9.54
CA ILE A 159 12.61 -8.27 -8.56
C ILE A 159 12.56 -7.40 -7.30
N SER A 160 12.46 -6.09 -7.45
CA SER A 160 12.37 -5.17 -6.30
C SER A 160 11.10 -5.37 -5.49
N LEU A 161 9.94 -5.63 -6.13
CA LEU A 161 8.74 -6.01 -5.40
C LEU A 161 8.96 -7.30 -4.61
N MET A 162 9.46 -8.36 -5.26
CA MET A 162 9.71 -9.66 -4.62
C MET A 162 10.60 -9.53 -3.39
N ILE A 163 11.75 -8.87 -3.53
CA ILE A 163 12.70 -8.64 -2.44
C ILE A 163 12.04 -7.84 -1.31
N THR A 164 11.26 -6.81 -1.65
CA THR A 164 10.57 -6.00 -0.63
C THR A 164 9.55 -6.83 0.14
N VAL A 165 8.77 -7.68 -0.54
CA VAL A 165 7.82 -8.61 0.12
C VAL A 165 8.57 -9.57 1.04
N VAL A 166 9.65 -10.19 0.57
CA VAL A 166 10.49 -11.12 1.36
C VAL A 166 10.99 -10.44 2.63
N ILE A 167 11.59 -9.25 2.49
CA ILE A 167 12.17 -8.53 3.63
C ILE A 167 11.07 -8.11 4.61
N CYS A 168 9.98 -7.51 4.13
CA CYS A 168 8.93 -6.99 5.01
C CYS A 168 8.17 -8.11 5.72
N CYS A 169 7.78 -9.17 5.00
CA CYS A 169 7.08 -10.31 5.59
C CYS A 169 8.01 -11.15 6.46
N GLY A 170 9.27 -11.34 6.05
CA GLY A 170 10.26 -12.06 6.84
C GLY A 170 10.59 -11.33 8.14
N TRP A 171 10.77 -10.01 8.08
CA TRP A 171 10.92 -9.19 9.27
C TRP A 171 9.69 -9.24 10.18
N SER A 172 8.49 -9.18 9.60
CA SER A 172 7.25 -9.28 10.36
C SER A 172 7.14 -10.62 11.11
N LEU A 173 7.44 -11.74 10.45
CA LEU A 173 7.52 -13.06 11.06
C LEU A 173 8.54 -13.10 12.19
N HIS A 174 9.72 -12.51 11.98
CA HIS A 174 10.75 -12.44 13.01
C HIS A 174 10.28 -11.65 14.24
N VAL A 175 9.61 -10.50 14.04
CA VAL A 175 9.11 -9.65 15.12
C VAL A 175 8.05 -10.35 15.97
N TYR A 176 7.07 -10.99 15.34
CA TYR A 176 5.92 -11.57 16.05
C TYR A 176 6.11 -13.02 16.48
N GLN A 177 6.81 -13.83 15.68
CA GLN A 177 6.92 -15.28 15.89
C GLN A 177 8.36 -15.72 16.27
N GLN A 178 9.33 -14.80 16.27
CA GLN A 178 10.74 -15.11 16.58
C GLN A 178 11.34 -16.21 15.69
N ILE A 179 10.79 -16.40 14.49
CA ILE A 179 11.33 -17.31 13.48
C ILE A 179 12.68 -16.77 13.01
N GLY A 180 13.63 -17.67 12.73
CA GLY A 180 14.93 -17.32 12.19
C GLY A 180 14.82 -16.58 10.85
N TRP A 181 15.78 -15.69 10.59
CA TRP A 181 15.77 -14.85 9.39
C TRP A 181 15.86 -15.68 8.10
N PHE A 182 16.64 -16.76 8.11
CA PHE A 182 16.82 -17.58 6.92
C PHE A 182 15.55 -18.35 6.55
N GLU A 183 14.89 -18.95 7.54
CA GLU A 183 13.64 -19.70 7.39
C GLU A 183 12.51 -18.77 6.94
N SER A 184 12.37 -17.61 7.60
CA SER A 184 11.35 -16.62 7.28
C SER A 184 11.53 -16.00 5.88
N MET A 185 12.76 -15.69 5.47
CA MET A 185 13.03 -15.20 4.11
C MET A 185 12.75 -16.28 3.05
N THR A 186 13.06 -17.54 3.34
CA THR A 186 12.81 -18.65 2.40
C THR A 186 11.31 -18.88 2.22
N ALA A 187 10.54 -18.88 3.31
CA ALA A 187 9.08 -19.01 3.25
C ALA A 187 8.43 -17.83 2.50
N THR A 188 8.86 -16.60 2.81
CA THR A 188 8.28 -15.38 2.22
C THR A 188 8.70 -15.11 0.78
N LEU A 189 9.69 -15.84 0.25
CA LEU A 189 10.04 -15.83 -1.17
C LEU A 189 8.88 -16.30 -2.05
N LEU A 190 8.14 -17.33 -1.64
CA LEU A 190 6.96 -17.79 -2.38
C LEU A 190 5.88 -16.71 -2.42
N ALA A 191 5.66 -16.01 -1.31
CA ALA A 191 4.74 -14.87 -1.26
C ALA A 191 5.21 -13.73 -2.18
N GLY A 192 6.51 -13.44 -2.23
CA GLY A 192 7.11 -12.48 -3.15
C GLY A 192 6.90 -12.86 -4.62
N CYS A 193 7.18 -14.11 -4.99
CA CYS A 193 6.92 -14.64 -6.34
C CYS A 193 5.45 -14.50 -6.74
N ALA A 194 4.54 -14.85 -5.83
CA ALA A 194 3.11 -14.80 -6.07
C ALA A 194 2.61 -13.34 -6.20
N ALA A 195 3.09 -12.43 -5.36
CA ALA A 195 2.84 -10.99 -5.49
C ALA A 195 3.32 -10.43 -6.85
N SER A 196 4.51 -10.85 -7.28
CA SER A 196 5.09 -10.48 -8.58
C SER A 196 4.24 -10.98 -9.75
N ALA A 197 3.75 -12.23 -9.68
CA ALA A 197 2.84 -12.79 -10.66
C ALA A 197 1.50 -12.03 -10.69
N ALA A 198 0.89 -11.78 -9.53
CA ALA A 198 -0.36 -11.00 -9.41
C ALA A 198 -0.21 -9.59 -10.01
N ARG A 199 0.93 -8.93 -9.76
CA ARG A 199 1.25 -7.63 -10.36
C ARG A 199 1.29 -7.67 -11.89
N GLY A 200 1.84 -8.73 -12.48
CA GLY A 200 1.96 -8.88 -13.93
C GLY A 200 0.65 -9.26 -14.62
N LEU A 201 -0.12 -10.16 -14.00
CA LEU A 201 -1.31 -10.77 -14.59
C LEU A 201 -2.58 -9.91 -14.45
N ILE A 202 -2.68 -9.10 -13.40
CA ILE A 202 -3.87 -8.28 -13.13
C ILE A 202 -3.62 -6.84 -13.56
N ALA A 203 -4.60 -6.23 -14.23
CA ALA A 203 -4.52 -4.85 -14.68
C ALA A 203 -4.49 -3.87 -13.50
N HIS A 204 -3.69 -2.81 -13.63
CA HIS A 204 -3.74 -1.67 -12.72
C HIS A 204 -5.08 -0.92 -12.85
N PRO A 205 -5.68 -0.40 -11.75
CA PRO A 205 -5.22 -0.44 -10.36
C PRO A 205 -5.69 -1.65 -9.55
N PHE A 206 -6.48 -2.56 -10.14
CA PHE A 206 -7.07 -3.71 -9.44
C PHE A 206 -6.05 -4.74 -8.96
N ASN A 207 -4.83 -4.71 -9.50
CA ASN A 207 -3.76 -5.58 -9.03
C ASN A 207 -3.35 -5.33 -7.57
N VAL A 208 -3.55 -4.13 -7.02
CA VAL A 208 -3.11 -3.80 -5.65
C VAL A 208 -3.81 -4.67 -4.57
N PRO A 209 -5.15 -4.74 -4.50
CA PRO A 209 -5.82 -5.63 -3.55
C PRO A 209 -5.56 -7.10 -3.85
N VAL A 210 -5.40 -7.50 -5.12
CA VAL A 210 -5.08 -8.89 -5.46
C VAL A 210 -3.69 -9.26 -4.93
N ILE A 211 -2.69 -8.40 -5.07
CA ILE A 211 -1.35 -8.61 -4.50
C ILE A 211 -1.44 -8.80 -2.98
N ALA A 212 -2.21 -7.97 -2.29
CA ALA A 212 -2.41 -8.09 -0.84
C ALA A 212 -3.03 -9.44 -0.43
N LEU A 213 -4.05 -9.87 -1.15
CA LEU A 213 -4.71 -11.17 -0.94
C LEU A 213 -3.77 -12.33 -1.27
N THR A 214 -2.96 -12.21 -2.33
CA THR A 214 -2.00 -13.23 -2.73
C THR A 214 -0.88 -13.38 -1.70
N ILE A 215 -0.31 -12.29 -1.19
CA ILE A 215 0.70 -12.35 -0.13
C ILE A 215 0.12 -13.04 1.10
N GLY A 216 -1.00 -12.53 1.62
CA GLY A 216 -1.63 -13.09 2.82
C GLY A 216 -2.08 -14.54 2.65
N GLY A 217 -2.65 -14.88 1.49
CA GLY A 217 -3.10 -16.24 1.19
C GLY A 217 -1.95 -17.24 1.08
N VAL A 218 -0.82 -16.86 0.47
CA VAL A 218 0.37 -17.71 0.42
C VAL A 218 0.97 -17.88 1.81
N LEU A 219 1.10 -16.80 2.59
CA LEU A 219 1.61 -16.88 3.96
C LEU A 219 0.74 -17.75 4.87
N TRP A 220 -0.58 -17.73 4.67
CA TRP A 220 -1.50 -18.57 5.43
C TRP A 220 -1.42 -20.06 5.08
N LEU A 221 -1.01 -20.40 3.85
CA LEU A 221 -0.87 -21.78 3.39
C LEU A 221 0.47 -22.44 3.78
N LEU A 222 1.45 -21.64 4.18
CA LEU A 222 2.80 -22.09 4.61
C LEU A 222 2.85 -22.32 6.11
#